data_AF-U5E5P9-F1
#
_entry.id   AF-U5E5P9-F1
#
_cell.length_a   1.000
_cell.length_b   1.000
_cell.length_c   1.000
_cell.angle_alpha   90.00
_cell.angle_beta   90.00
_cell.angle_gamma   90.00
#
_symmetry.space_group_name_H-M   'P 1'
#
loop_
_entity.id
_entity.type
_entity.pdbx_description
1 polymer ?
#
loop_
_entity_poly.entity_id
_entity_poly.type
_entity_poly.pdbx_seq_one_letter_code
_entity_poly.pdbx_strand_id
1 'polypeptide(L)'
;MWAQKPNDLTVWDIIARLAQEAEQNGRPSPVLDHSAPDYPLSREMAHRVLQLHRVCDRVRCARKAAAWMRLVELGAVVPRPPNGSM
;
A
#
# COMPACT_ATOMS: atom_id res chain seq x y z
N MET A 1 12.61 2.17 34.11
CA MET A 1 11.41 2.82 33.51
C MET A 1 11.91 3.95 32.62
N TRP A 2 11.90 3.78 31.29
CA TRP A 2 12.27 4.87 30.39
C TRP A 2 11.03 5.74 30.11
N ALA A 3 11.09 6.99 30.53
CA ALA A 3 10.06 7.98 30.25
C ALA A 3 10.14 8.42 28.79
N GLN A 4 9.03 8.33 28.06
CA GLN A 4 8.87 8.90 26.73
C GLN A 4 9.16 10.41 26.79
N LYS A 5 10.07 10.93 25.95
CA LYS A 5 10.31 12.38 25.93
C LYS A 5 9.12 13.10 25.29
N PRO A 6 8.78 14.34 25.72
CA PRO A 6 7.52 15.01 25.34
C PRO A 6 7.40 15.42 23.87
N ASN A 7 8.40 15.09 23.03
CA ASN A 7 8.52 15.61 21.66
C ASN A 7 8.89 14.52 20.63
N ASP A 8 8.78 13.24 21.00
CA ASP A 8 9.06 12.15 20.07
C ASP A 8 7.82 11.87 19.23
N LEU A 9 7.75 12.44 18.03
CA LEU A 9 6.77 12.04 17.02
C LEU A 9 6.90 10.53 16.78
N THR A 10 5.80 9.82 16.94
CA THR A 10 5.76 8.40 16.62
C THR A 10 5.64 8.19 15.11
N VAL A 11 5.96 6.98 14.66
CA VAL A 11 5.66 6.57 13.28
C VAL A 11 4.16 6.74 12.96
N TRP A 12 3.29 6.57 13.95
CA TRP A 12 1.86 6.79 13.79
C TRP A 12 1.51 8.25 13.56
N ASP A 13 2.13 9.18 14.28
CA ASP A 13 1.92 10.63 14.08
C ASP A 13 2.37 11.07 12.69
N ILE A 14 3.52 10.54 12.23
CA ILE A 14 4.04 10.79 10.90
C ILE A 14 3.08 10.25 9.83
N ILE A 15 2.57 9.02 10.00
CA ILE A 15 1.61 8.41 9.07
C ILE A 15 0.30 9.21 9.04
N ALA A 16 -0.22 9.61 10.19
CA ALA A 16 -1.43 10.41 10.29
C ALA A 16 -1.29 11.77 9.58
N ARG A 17 -0.12 12.41 9.71
CA ARG A 17 0.14 13.68 9.01
C ARG A 17 0.19 13.50 7.49
N LEU A 18 0.87 12.46 7.01
CA LEU A 18 0.92 12.14 5.57
C LEU A 18 -0.47 11.82 5.00
N ALA A 19 -1.36 11.22 5.80
CA ALA A 19 -2.77 11.01 5.43
C ALA A 19 -3.47 12.33 5.12
N GLN A 20 -3.40 13.24 6.11
CA GLN A 20 -4.09 14.51 6.09
C GLN A 20 -3.58 15.39 4.94
N GLU A 21 -2.27 15.40 4.71
CA GLU A 21 -1.67 16.13 3.59
C GLU A 21 -2.11 15.55 2.24
N ALA A 22 -2.27 14.24 2.11
CA ALA A 22 -2.76 13.62 0.87
C ALA A 22 -4.20 14.05 0.58
N GLU A 23 -5.09 13.98 1.59
CA GLU A 23 -6.49 14.45 1.48
C GLU A 23 -6.59 15.92 1.09
N GLN A 24 -5.82 16.79 1.73
CA GLN A 24 -5.77 18.23 1.41
C GLN A 24 -5.37 18.52 -0.04
N ASN A 25 -4.50 17.68 -0.59
CA ASN A 25 -4.02 17.80 -1.96
C ASN A 25 -4.89 17.02 -2.98
N GLY A 26 -6.01 16.44 -2.55
CA GLY A 26 -6.90 15.64 -3.41
C GLY A 26 -6.23 14.37 -3.93
N ARG A 27 -5.23 13.84 -3.22
CA ARG A 27 -4.51 12.61 -3.58
C ARG A 27 -4.88 11.51 -2.58
N PRO A 28 -5.19 10.28 -3.01
CA PRO A 28 -5.38 9.18 -2.09
C PRO A 28 -4.05 8.89 -1.37
N SER A 29 -4.06 8.86 -0.04
CA SER A 29 -2.88 8.46 0.75
C SER A 29 -2.52 7.01 0.40
N PRO A 30 -1.35 6.74 -0.19
CA PRO A 30 -1.01 5.38 -0.63
C PRO A 30 -0.62 4.46 0.53
N VAL A 31 -0.66 4.94 1.78
CA VAL A 31 -0.40 4.15 2.99
C VAL A 31 -1.70 3.80 3.70
N LEU A 32 -2.74 4.63 3.58
CA LEU A 32 -3.97 4.54 4.38
C LEU A 32 -5.23 4.28 3.55
N ASP A 33 -5.18 4.53 2.24
CA ASP A 33 -6.31 4.18 1.38
C ASP A 33 -6.30 2.69 1.07
N HIS A 34 -7.29 1.95 1.59
CA HIS A 34 -7.47 0.53 1.28
C HIS A 34 -8.46 0.29 0.14
N SER A 35 -9.09 1.34 -0.38
CA SER A 35 -10.07 1.30 -1.46
C SER A 35 -9.40 0.94 -2.78
N ALA A 36 -10.17 0.34 -3.69
CA ALA A 36 -9.68 0.12 -5.05
C ALA A 36 -9.34 1.47 -5.70
N PRO A 37 -8.27 1.55 -6.51
CA PRO A 37 -7.99 2.76 -7.27
C PRO A 37 -9.06 2.99 -8.33
N ASP A 38 -9.47 4.25 -8.52
CA ASP A 38 -10.46 4.63 -9.52
C ASP A 38 -9.98 4.39 -10.96
N TYR A 39 -8.65 4.35 -11.15
CA TYR A 39 -8.00 4.14 -12.44
C TYR A 39 -6.91 3.06 -12.34
N PRO A 40 -6.60 2.36 -13.44
CA PRO A 40 -5.50 1.41 -13.47
C PRO A 40 -4.18 2.07 -13.05
N LEU A 41 -3.44 1.40 -12.16
CA LEU A 41 -2.15 1.90 -11.70
C LEU A 41 -1.09 1.81 -12.81
N SER A 42 -0.15 2.76 -12.81
CA SER A 42 1.11 2.58 -13.54
C SER A 42 1.92 1.43 -12.93
N ARG A 43 2.91 0.91 -13.67
CA ARG A 43 3.81 -0.15 -13.17
C ARG A 43 4.51 0.28 -11.88
N GLU A 44 5.04 1.51 -11.86
CA GLU A 44 5.79 2.09 -10.74
C GLU A 44 4.87 2.27 -9.52
N MET A 45 3.66 2.78 -9.73
CA MET A 45 2.66 2.94 -8.67
C MET A 45 2.24 1.60 -8.09
N ALA A 46 2.06 0.57 -8.93
CA ALA A 46 1.70 -0.76 -8.47
C ALA A 46 2.80 -1.38 -7.59
N HIS A 47 4.07 -1.26 -7.98
CA HIS A 47 5.19 -1.66 -7.12
C HIS A 47 5.20 -0.88 -5.80
N ARG A 48 4.99 0.44 -5.85
CA ARG A 48 4.95 1.28 -4.65
C ARG A 48 3.84 0.87 -3.70
N VAL A 49 2.63 0.61 -4.22
CA VAL A 49 1.50 0.12 -3.42
C VAL A 49 1.83 -1.21 -2.73
N LEU A 50 2.45 -2.17 -3.43
CA LEU A 50 2.83 -3.43 -2.79
C LEU A 50 3.87 -3.25 -1.66
N GLN A 51 4.77 -2.28 -1.79
CA GLN A 51 5.73 -1.93 -0.74
C GLN A 51 5.06 -1.29 0.48
N LEU A 52 4.14 -0.35 0.26
CA LEU A 52 3.46 0.37 1.35
C LEU A 52 2.44 -0.52 2.06
N HIS A 53 1.69 -1.32 1.32
CA HIS A 53 0.70 -2.27 1.86
C HIS A 53 1.32 -3.62 2.21
N ARG A 54 2.60 -3.67 2.61
CA ARG A 54 3.31 -4.92 2.93
C ARG A 54 2.57 -5.74 3.99
N VAL A 55 2.03 -5.08 5.01
CA VAL A 55 1.29 -5.72 6.12
C VAL A 55 -0.15 -6.09 5.79
N CYS A 56 -0.71 -5.58 4.70
CA CYS A 56 -2.09 -5.88 4.32
C CYS A 56 -2.22 -7.31 3.79
N ASP A 57 -3.33 -7.97 4.07
CA ASP A 57 -3.72 -9.18 3.36
C ASP A 57 -4.17 -8.82 1.92
N ARG A 58 -3.69 -9.56 0.92
CA ARG A 58 -3.97 -9.28 -0.50
C ARG A 58 -5.45 -9.50 -0.84
N VAL A 59 -6.12 -10.45 -0.21
CA VAL A 59 -7.52 -10.77 -0.49
C VAL A 59 -8.44 -9.73 0.15
N ARG A 60 -8.05 -9.18 1.31
CA ARG A 60 -8.86 -8.20 2.05
C ARG A 60 -8.61 -6.74 1.67
N CYS A 61 -7.42 -6.37 1.19
CA CYS A 61 -7.09 -5.00 0.81
C CYS A 61 -7.25 -4.81 -0.71
N ALA A 62 -8.30 -4.08 -1.12
CA ALA A 62 -8.62 -3.85 -2.52
C ALA A 62 -7.49 -3.11 -3.25
N ARG A 63 -6.86 -2.12 -2.61
CA ARG A 63 -5.70 -1.41 -3.20
C ARG A 63 -4.51 -2.35 -3.49
N LYS A 64 -4.17 -3.23 -2.52
CA LYS A 64 -3.11 -4.23 -2.69
C LYS A 64 -3.45 -5.26 -3.76
N ALA A 65 -4.72 -5.71 -3.80
CA ALA A 65 -5.20 -6.63 -4.82
C ALA A 65 -5.05 -6.02 -6.22
N ALA A 66 -5.51 -4.79 -6.41
CA ALA A 66 -5.42 -4.07 -7.69
C ALA A 66 -3.97 -3.90 -8.15
N ALA A 67 -3.07 -3.50 -7.26
CA ALA A 67 -1.65 -3.40 -7.58
C ALA A 67 -1.02 -4.75 -7.95
N TRP A 68 -1.35 -5.82 -7.22
CA TRP A 68 -0.89 -7.16 -7.56
C TRP A 68 -1.37 -7.59 -8.94
N MET A 69 -2.68 -7.50 -9.20
CA MET A 69 -3.28 -7.87 -10.49
C MET A 69 -2.64 -7.09 -11.63
N ARG A 70 -2.43 -5.78 -11.44
CA ARG A 70 -1.81 -4.94 -12.46
C ARG A 70 -0.41 -5.39 -12.83
N LEU A 71 0.40 -5.81 -11.85
CA LEU A 71 1.75 -6.33 -12.12
C LEU A 71 1.72 -7.71 -12.78
N VAL A 72 0.69 -8.53 -12.52
CA VAL A 72 0.47 -9.79 -13.22
C VAL A 72 0.13 -9.55 -14.68
N GLU A 73 -0.82 -8.66 -14.97
CA GLU A 73 -1.20 -8.27 -16.33
C GLU A 73 -0.03 -7.74 -17.15
N LEU A 74 0.86 -6.97 -16.51
CA LEU A 74 2.06 -6.41 -17.13
C LEU A 74 3.22 -7.42 -17.25
N GLY A 75 3.04 -8.67 -16.80
CA GLY A 75 4.08 -9.70 -16.80
C GLY A 75 5.23 -9.43 -15.83
N ALA A 76 5.09 -8.47 -14.91
CA ALA A 76 6.10 -8.13 -13.91
C ALA A 76 6.11 -9.11 -12.73
N VAL A 77 5.00 -9.79 -12.50
CA VAL A 77 4.81 -10.80 -11.47
C VAL A 77 4.17 -12.02 -12.11
N VAL A 78 4.77 -13.19 -11.91
CA VAL A 78 4.18 -14.47 -12.31
C VAL A 78 3.60 -15.13 -11.06
N PRO A 79 2.26 -15.28 -10.93
CA PRO A 79 1.67 -15.98 -9.81
C PRO A 79 2.13 -17.42 -9.78
N ARG A 80 2.58 -17.88 -8.61
CA ARG A 80 2.81 -19.31 -8.42
C ARG A 80 1.44 -20.01 -8.32
N PRO A 81 1.21 -21.11 -9.05
CA PRO A 81 0.00 -21.89 -8.86
C PRO A 81 -0.06 -22.40 -7.42
N PRO A 82 -1.27 -22.49 -6.83
CA PRO A 82 -1.43 -23.17 -5.56
C PRO A 82 -0.95 -24.61 -5.77
N ASN A 83 0.12 -24.98 -5.06
CA ASN A 83 0.69 -26.33 -5.01
C ASN A 83 1.64 -26.70 -6.17
N GLY A 84 2.68 -25.89 -6.37
CA GLY A 84 4.03 -26.36 -6.73
C GLY A 84 4.21 -27.39 -7.87
N SER A 85 3.30 -27.49 -8.82
CA SER A 85 3.50 -28.36 -9.99
C SER A 85 4.26 -27.55 -11.03
N MET A 86 5.53 -27.95 -11.23
CA MET A 86 6.33 -27.61 -12.40
C MET A 86 5.64 -28.08 -13.68
#